data_AF-A0A210P8Z2-F1
#
_entry.id   AF-A0A210P8Z2-F1
#
_cell.length_a   1.000
_cell.length_b   1.000
_cell.length_c   1.000
_cell.angle_alpha   90.00
_cell.angle_beta   90.00
_cell.angle_gamma   90.00
#
_symmetry.space_group_name_H-M   'P 1'
#
loop_
_entity.id
_entity.type
_entity.pdbx_description
1 polymer ?
#
loop_
_entity_poly.entity_id
_entity_poly.type
_entity_poly.pdbx_seq_one_letter_code
_entity_poly.pdbx_strand_id
1 'polypeptide(L)'
;METVMVLILMASLVAIFVYAFKWFKHRQNTRVRKRDQKKLLISVAIMVISFIAVGVTGDSTEKSSSSDSSTKTEKVSKKTEYVGKDKYNIAKKENVALIAKEKKLSKQEDKLQNQRDDIETKEAEAKQKAEEEQAAAKKQEKKQAKEAQKQQEAAQKQQQKQAQEAQKQQQAQQSQQTQQQQSTSQQGDMNTAETGTIIGNSRSHIYHVPGQRGYNMNSSNAVRFNTEQDAINAGYRRSKV
;
A
#
# COMPACT_ATOMS: atom_id res chain seq x y z
N MET A 1 34.02 -7.36 8.74
CA MET A 1 33.98 -7.40 7.26
C MET A 1 32.59 -7.78 6.78
N GLU A 2 32.02 -8.88 7.26
CA GLU A 2 30.67 -9.34 6.87
C GLU A 2 29.56 -8.33 7.16
N THR A 3 29.56 -7.69 8.34
CA THR A 3 28.55 -6.68 8.70
C THR A 3 28.58 -5.45 7.78
N VAL A 4 29.76 -5.02 7.35
CA VAL A 4 29.92 -3.89 6.41
C VAL A 4 29.46 -4.27 5.01
N MET A 5 29.72 -5.50 4.57
CA MET A 5 29.25 -6.01 3.27
C MET A 5 27.72 -6.16 3.21
N VAL A 6 27.10 -6.63 4.29
CA VAL A 6 25.63 -6.72 4.39
C VAL A 6 25.00 -5.33 4.34
N LEU A 7 25.59 -4.33 5.00
CA LEU A 7 25.11 -2.95 4.93
C LEU A 7 25.24 -2.35 3.51
N ILE A 8 26.31 -2.68 2.77
CA ILE A 8 26.49 -2.25 1.37
C ILE A 8 25.44 -2.90 0.45
N LEU A 9 25.13 -4.18 0.65
CA LEU A 9 24.08 -4.89 -0.10
C LEU A 9 22.69 -4.30 0.17
N MET A 10 22.39 -3.98 1.43
CA MET A 10 21.11 -3.36 1.81
C MET A 10 20.98 -1.94 1.23
N ALA A 11 22.05 -1.14 1.27
CA ALA A 11 22.06 0.18 0.65
C ALA A 11 21.90 0.12 -0.89
N SER A 12 22.52 -0.86 -1.54
CA SER A 12 22.38 -1.12 -2.97
C SER A 12 20.94 -1.50 -3.35
N LEU A 13 20.29 -2.37 -2.57
CA LEU A 13 18.89 -2.75 -2.77
C LEU A 13 17.95 -1.55 -2.68
N VAL A 14 18.11 -0.70 -1.66
CA VAL A 14 17.31 0.52 -1.49
C VAL A 14 17.51 1.47 -2.67
N ALA A 15 18.74 1.65 -3.15
CA ALA A 15 19.02 2.47 -4.32
C ALA A 15 18.32 1.96 -5.59
N ILE A 16 18.30 0.65 -5.83
CA ILE A 16 17.61 0.04 -6.97
C ILE A 16 16.11 0.36 -6.93
N PHE A 17 15.45 0.23 -5.77
CA PHE A 17 14.03 0.56 -5.64
C PHE A 17 13.75 2.05 -5.90
N VAL A 18 14.58 2.96 -5.38
CA VAL A 18 14.43 4.41 -5.61
C VAL A 18 14.61 4.76 -7.08
N TYR A 19 15.63 4.22 -7.75
CA TYR A 19 15.88 4.49 -9.17
C TYR A 19 14.84 3.82 -10.07
N ALA A 20 14.31 2.64 -9.71
CA ALA A 20 13.22 1.98 -10.42
C ALA A 20 11.91 2.78 -10.33
N PHE A 21 11.56 3.28 -9.14
CA PHE A 21 10.39 4.13 -8.96
C PHE A 21 10.52 5.45 -9.71
N LYS A 22 11.71 6.07 -9.68
CA LYS A 22 11.98 7.32 -10.39
C LYS A 22 11.93 7.13 -11.91
N TRP A 23 12.48 6.01 -12.42
CA TRP A 23 12.38 5.62 -13.82
C TRP A 23 10.93 5.39 -14.27
N PHE A 24 10.11 4.75 -13.43
CA PHE A 24 8.69 4.51 -13.70
C PHE A 24 7.89 5.83 -13.70
N LYS A 25 8.17 6.74 -12.76
CA LYS A 25 7.53 8.06 -12.68
C LYS A 25 7.92 8.98 -13.84
N HIS A 26 9.14 8.89 -14.37
CA HIS A 26 9.63 9.71 -15.48
C HIS A 26 9.48 9.07 -16.87
N ARG A 27 8.58 8.10 -17.02
CA ARG A 27 8.36 7.36 -18.28
C ARG A 27 8.02 8.24 -19.49
N GLN A 28 7.46 9.43 -19.27
CA GLN A 28 7.08 10.38 -20.31
C GLN A 28 8.22 11.30 -20.79
N ASN A 29 9.28 11.53 -20.00
CA ASN A 29 10.37 12.44 -20.37
C ASN A 29 11.65 11.67 -20.75
N THR A 30 11.88 11.55 -22.06
CA THR A 30 12.89 10.65 -22.66
C THR A 30 14.34 10.95 -22.24
N ARG A 31 14.68 12.22 -21.97
CA ARG A 31 16.02 12.62 -21.51
C ARG A 31 16.30 12.17 -20.08
N VAL A 32 15.32 12.35 -19.19
CA VAL A 32 15.45 11.95 -17.78
C VAL A 32 15.36 10.43 -17.63
N ARG A 33 14.50 9.79 -18.43
CA ARG A 33 14.40 8.33 -18.51
C ARG A 33 15.73 7.67 -18.85
N LYS A 34 16.44 8.17 -19.88
CA LYS A 34 17.77 7.66 -20.26
C LYS A 34 18.80 7.84 -19.13
N ARG A 35 18.73 8.95 -18.39
CA ARG A 35 19.62 9.19 -17.25
C ARG A 35 19.35 8.23 -16.09
N ASP A 36 18.08 8.03 -15.75
CA ASP A 36 17.68 7.17 -14.63
C ASP A 36 17.86 5.68 -14.98
N GLN A 37 17.68 5.28 -16.25
CA GLN A 37 18.06 3.93 -16.72
C GLN A 37 19.56 3.67 -16.63
N LYS A 38 20.40 4.65 -17.01
CA LYS A 38 21.85 4.51 -16.85
C LYS A 38 22.23 4.33 -15.38
N LYS A 39 21.62 5.10 -14.48
CA LYS A 39 21.85 4.96 -13.02
C LYS A 39 21.37 3.62 -12.47
N LEU A 40 20.23 3.12 -12.94
CA LEU A 40 19.71 1.81 -12.57
C LEU A 40 20.62 0.67 -13.06
N LEU A 41 21.10 0.75 -14.30
CA LEU A 41 22.07 -0.21 -14.84
C LEU A 41 23.40 -0.19 -14.07
N ILE A 42 23.89 0.99 -13.68
CA ILE A 42 25.10 1.12 -12.85
C ILE A 42 24.87 0.49 -11.47
N SER A 43 23.72 0.74 -10.82
CA SER A 43 23.44 0.14 -9.51
C SER A 43 23.29 -1.38 -9.57
N VAL A 44 22.69 -1.91 -10.64
CA VAL A 44 22.59 -3.37 -10.85
C VAL A 44 23.97 -3.97 -11.13
N ALA A 45 24.80 -3.29 -11.91
CA ALA A 45 26.18 -3.72 -12.13
C ALA A 45 27.00 -3.75 -10.83
N ILE A 46 26.86 -2.75 -9.96
CA ILE A 46 27.51 -2.72 -8.64
C ILE A 46 27.02 -3.88 -7.76
N MET A 47 25.72 -4.19 -7.77
CA MET A 47 25.17 -5.34 -7.06
C MET A 47 25.77 -6.66 -7.56
N VAL A 48 25.84 -6.85 -8.88
CA VAL A 48 26.43 -8.06 -9.49
C VAL A 48 27.92 -8.16 -9.20
N ILE A 49 28.68 -7.07 -9.28
CA ILE A 49 30.10 -7.03 -8.93
C ILE A 49 30.31 -7.33 -7.44
N SER A 50 29.44 -6.83 -6.56
CA SER A 50 29.48 -7.12 -5.12
C SER A 50 29.18 -8.60 -4.84
N PHE A 51 28.26 -9.21 -5.60
CA PHE A 51 27.99 -10.65 -5.55
C PHE A 51 29.16 -11.49 -6.08
N ILE A 52 29.85 -11.05 -7.14
CA ILE A 52 31.04 -11.70 -7.67
C ILE A 52 32.21 -11.55 -6.69
N ALA A 53 32.39 -10.38 -6.05
CA ALA A 53 33.46 -10.16 -5.08
C ALA A 53 33.28 -10.98 -3.78
N VAL A 54 32.04 -11.27 -3.38
CA VAL A 54 31.75 -12.23 -2.29
C VAL A 54 31.90 -13.68 -2.76
N GLY A 55 31.70 -13.97 -4.06
CA GLY A 55 31.95 -15.29 -4.65
C GLY A 55 33.43 -15.57 -4.98
N VAL A 56 34.26 -14.54 -5.16
CA VAL A 56 35.69 -14.59 -5.54
C VAL A 56 36.60 -14.31 -4.35
N THR A 57 36.18 -14.67 -3.13
CA THR A 57 37.13 -15.10 -2.10
C THR A 57 37.40 -16.61 -2.16
N GLY A 58 36.85 -17.29 -3.18
CA GLY A 58 37.34 -18.56 -3.70
C GLY A 58 37.86 -18.35 -5.13
N ASP A 59 39.17 -18.23 -5.24
CA ASP A 59 39.99 -18.27 -6.46
C ASP A 59 39.79 -17.18 -7.53
N SER A 60 40.89 -16.50 -7.85
CA SER A 60 40.96 -15.49 -8.89
C SER A 60 41.23 -16.19 -10.22
N THR A 61 40.35 -16.01 -11.21
CA THR A 61 40.83 -16.05 -12.60
C THR A 61 40.02 -15.09 -13.46
N GLU A 62 40.72 -14.09 -13.96
CA GLU A 62 40.22 -13.12 -14.92
C GLU A 62 39.73 -13.80 -16.20
N LYS A 63 38.61 -13.28 -16.70
CA LYS A 63 38.03 -13.62 -17.99
C LYS A 63 38.70 -12.77 -19.07
N SER A 64 39.39 -13.41 -20.01
CA SER A 64 39.74 -12.80 -21.30
C SER A 64 38.98 -13.45 -22.46
N SER A 65 38.63 -12.58 -23.39
CA SER A 65 37.71 -12.68 -24.50
C SER A 65 38.12 -13.62 -25.64
N SER A 66 37.10 -14.13 -26.32
CA SER A 66 37.12 -14.82 -27.61
C SER A 66 37.78 -14.02 -28.74
N SER A 67 38.71 -14.63 -29.47
CA SER A 67 38.85 -14.42 -30.92
C SER A 67 39.32 -15.70 -31.62
N ASP A 68 38.57 -16.05 -32.67
CA ASP A 68 38.87 -16.90 -33.82
C ASP A 68 40.37 -17.15 -34.11
N SER A 69 40.74 -18.41 -34.37
CA SER A 69 41.91 -18.76 -35.19
C SER A 69 42.08 -20.29 -35.30
N SER A 70 41.61 -20.83 -36.44
CA SER A 70 42.17 -21.95 -37.22
C SER A 70 42.92 -23.09 -36.51
N THR A 71 42.32 -24.27 -36.60
CA THR A 71 42.93 -25.60 -36.43
C THR A 71 44.23 -25.76 -37.24
N LYS A 72 45.37 -25.75 -36.56
CA LYS A 72 46.59 -26.44 -37.01
C LYS A 72 46.82 -27.66 -36.14
N THR A 73 46.62 -28.82 -36.74
CA THR A 73 46.91 -30.13 -36.15
C THR A 73 48.42 -30.33 -36.10
N GLU A 74 49.08 -29.87 -35.05
CA GLU A 74 50.47 -30.27 -34.79
C GLU A 74 50.48 -31.73 -34.29
N LYS A 75 51.09 -32.61 -35.10
CA LYS A 75 51.35 -33.99 -34.71
C LYS A 75 52.31 -33.98 -33.52
N VAL A 76 51.81 -34.34 -32.34
CA VAL A 76 52.63 -34.63 -31.16
C VAL A 76 53.46 -35.88 -31.45
N SER A 77 54.69 -35.70 -31.92
CA SER A 77 55.69 -36.76 -31.95
C SER A 77 56.08 -37.08 -30.50
N LYS A 78 55.58 -38.20 -29.97
CA LYS A 78 55.99 -38.71 -28.65
C LYS A 78 57.46 -39.17 -28.73
N LYS A 79 58.39 -38.27 -28.43
CA LYS A 79 59.80 -38.62 -28.21
C LYS A 79 59.88 -39.36 -26.88
N THR A 80 60.06 -40.68 -26.92
CA THR A 80 60.30 -41.49 -25.73
C THR A 80 61.73 -41.26 -25.26
N GLU A 81 61.89 -40.49 -24.19
CA GLU A 81 63.17 -40.29 -23.53
C GLU A 81 63.46 -41.46 -22.58
N TYR A 82 64.65 -42.05 -22.66
CA TYR A 82 65.06 -43.15 -21.78
C TYR A 82 65.36 -42.59 -20.38
N VAL A 83 64.37 -42.66 -19.50
CA VAL A 83 64.55 -42.43 -18.07
C VAL A 83 65.14 -43.69 -17.43
N GLY A 84 66.27 -43.55 -16.74
CA GLY A 84 66.88 -44.65 -15.99
C GLY A 84 65.89 -45.33 -15.04
N LYS A 85 66.08 -46.64 -14.80
CA LYS A 85 65.17 -47.51 -14.05
C LYS A 85 64.70 -46.91 -12.72
N ASP A 86 65.56 -46.18 -12.02
CA ASP A 86 65.23 -45.53 -10.74
C ASP A 86 64.16 -44.43 -10.88
N LYS A 87 64.30 -43.56 -11.89
CA LYS A 87 63.33 -42.48 -12.16
C LYS A 87 61.97 -43.05 -12.59
N TYR A 88 61.96 -44.10 -13.40
CA TYR A 88 60.74 -44.80 -13.80
C TYR A 88 60.02 -45.41 -12.59
N ASN A 89 60.75 -46.04 -11.68
CA ASN A 89 60.17 -46.64 -10.47
C ASN A 89 59.59 -45.59 -9.51
N ILE A 90 60.22 -44.42 -9.41
CA ILE A 90 59.69 -43.28 -8.64
C ILE A 90 58.38 -42.78 -9.25
N ALA A 91 58.38 -42.48 -10.55
CA ALA A 91 57.18 -42.01 -11.27
C ALA A 91 56.02 -43.01 -11.19
N LYS A 92 56.32 -44.32 -11.26
CA LYS A 92 55.31 -45.38 -11.10
C LYS A 92 54.69 -45.37 -9.70
N LYS A 93 55.49 -45.21 -8.65
CA LYS A 93 55.00 -45.11 -7.26
C LYS A 93 54.15 -43.85 -7.06
N GLU A 94 54.58 -42.71 -7.59
CA GLU A 94 53.84 -41.46 -7.53
C GLU A 94 52.49 -41.56 -8.26
N ASN A 95 52.47 -42.18 -9.45
CA ASN A 95 51.23 -42.36 -10.21
C ASN A 95 50.20 -43.22 -9.45
N VAL A 96 50.64 -44.31 -8.81
CA VAL A 96 49.77 -45.13 -7.96
C VAL A 96 49.23 -44.32 -6.77
N ALA A 97 50.07 -43.48 -6.15
CA ALA A 97 49.64 -42.61 -5.05
C ALA A 97 48.63 -41.55 -5.51
N LEU A 98 48.81 -40.98 -6.71
CA LEU A 98 47.88 -40.01 -7.30
C LEU A 98 46.53 -40.65 -7.62
N ILE A 99 46.51 -41.84 -8.24
CA ILE A 99 45.26 -42.58 -8.50
C ILE A 99 44.51 -42.88 -7.20
N ALA A 100 45.23 -43.27 -6.14
CA ALA A 100 44.62 -43.50 -4.83
C ALA A 100 44.02 -42.22 -4.23
N LYS A 101 44.67 -41.06 -4.45
CA LYS A 101 44.17 -39.75 -4.00
C LYS A 101 42.96 -39.30 -4.82
N GLU A 102 42.98 -39.49 -6.13
CA GLU A 102 41.88 -39.20 -7.05
C GLU A 102 40.63 -40.00 -6.68
N LYS A 103 40.76 -41.30 -6.41
CA LYS A 103 39.65 -42.15 -5.94
C LYS A 103 39.08 -41.70 -4.58
N LYS A 104 39.90 -41.13 -3.70
CA LYS A 104 39.43 -40.56 -2.43
C LYS A 104 38.70 -39.24 -2.65
N LEU A 105 39.21 -38.38 -3.54
CA LEU A 105 38.55 -37.13 -3.91
C LEU A 105 37.19 -37.38 -4.57
N SER A 106 37.11 -38.31 -5.52
CA SER A 106 35.85 -38.68 -6.18
C SER A 106 34.80 -39.16 -5.16
N LYS A 107 35.16 -40.01 -4.20
CA LYS A 107 34.24 -40.41 -3.13
C LYS A 107 33.79 -39.25 -2.23
N GLN A 108 34.65 -38.25 -2.03
CA GLN A 108 34.32 -37.06 -1.26
C GLN A 108 33.37 -36.15 -2.05
N GLU A 109 33.58 -36.03 -3.36
CA GLU A 109 32.71 -35.30 -4.27
C GLU A 109 31.31 -35.90 -4.32
N ASP A 110 31.18 -37.23 -4.48
CA ASP A 110 29.90 -37.93 -4.44
C ASP A 110 29.14 -37.67 -3.13
N LYS A 111 29.86 -37.67 -2.00
CA LYS A 111 29.27 -37.42 -0.68
C LYS A 111 28.79 -35.97 -0.54
N LEU A 112 29.59 -35.01 -1.02
CA LEU A 112 29.22 -33.59 -1.00
C LEU A 112 28.04 -33.30 -1.92
N GLN A 113 27.99 -33.96 -3.08
CA GLN A 113 26.88 -33.82 -4.02
C GLN A 113 25.57 -34.34 -3.42
N ASN A 114 25.59 -35.52 -2.80
CA ASN A 114 24.41 -36.03 -2.09
C ASN A 114 23.96 -35.09 -0.96
N GLN A 115 24.90 -34.51 -0.20
CA GLN A 115 24.56 -33.53 0.84
C GLN A 115 23.96 -32.24 0.26
N ARG A 116 24.47 -31.77 -0.88
CA ARG A 116 23.93 -30.61 -1.58
C ARG A 116 22.49 -30.86 -2.02
N ASP A 117 22.23 -32.02 -2.63
CA ASP A 117 20.91 -32.37 -3.15
C ASP A 117 19.88 -32.53 -2.01
N ASP A 118 20.30 -33.11 -0.87
CA ASP A 118 19.50 -33.19 0.36
C ASP A 118 19.18 -31.81 0.96
N ILE A 119 20.13 -30.87 0.90
CA ILE A 119 19.93 -29.50 1.39
C ILE A 119 18.98 -28.75 0.45
N GLU A 120 19.16 -28.88 -0.86
CA GLU A 120 18.33 -28.24 -1.88
C GLU A 120 16.87 -28.70 -1.78
N THR A 121 16.64 -30.00 -1.58
CA THR A 121 15.30 -30.55 -1.34
C THR A 121 14.69 -30.02 -0.04
N LYS A 122 15.43 -30.05 1.08
CA LYS A 122 14.93 -29.50 2.36
C LYS A 122 14.64 -28.01 2.30
N GLU A 123 15.46 -27.23 1.58
CA GLU A 123 15.24 -25.80 1.40
C GLU A 123 14.00 -25.54 0.55
N ALA A 124 13.77 -26.34 -0.51
CA ALA A 124 12.56 -26.25 -1.31
C ALA A 124 11.30 -26.59 -0.51
N GLU A 125 11.32 -27.66 0.29
CA GLU A 125 10.21 -28.04 1.18
C GLU A 125 9.94 -26.97 2.23
N ALA A 126 10.99 -26.42 2.85
CA ALA A 126 10.86 -25.34 3.83
C ALA A 126 10.27 -24.06 3.22
N LYS A 127 10.68 -23.70 2.00
CA LYS A 127 10.12 -22.54 1.26
C LYS A 127 8.64 -22.77 0.93
N GLN A 128 8.27 -23.95 0.44
CA GLN A 128 6.87 -24.27 0.14
C GLN A 128 6.01 -24.21 1.41
N LYS A 129 6.47 -24.80 2.51
CA LYS A 129 5.76 -24.76 3.78
C LYS A 129 5.59 -23.33 4.31
N ALA A 130 6.63 -22.51 4.24
CA ALA A 130 6.57 -21.11 4.64
C ALA A 130 5.60 -20.30 3.76
N GLU A 131 5.56 -20.55 2.46
CA GLU A 131 4.62 -19.89 1.55
C GLU A 131 3.16 -20.30 1.83
N GLU A 132 2.92 -21.59 2.12
CA GLU A 132 1.60 -22.09 2.49
C GLU A 132 1.12 -21.50 3.83
N GLU A 133 1.99 -21.45 4.84
CA GLU A 133 1.69 -20.81 6.13
C GLU A 133 1.37 -19.32 5.98
N GLN A 134 2.14 -18.59 5.15
CA GLN A 134 1.86 -17.18 4.85
C GLN A 134 0.53 -16.99 4.10
N ALA A 135 0.22 -17.87 3.15
CA ALA A 135 -1.05 -17.84 2.42
C ALA A 135 -2.24 -18.13 3.36
N ALA A 136 -2.10 -19.08 4.27
CA ALA A 136 -3.09 -19.39 5.30
C ALA A 136 -3.32 -18.20 6.25
N ALA A 137 -2.23 -17.59 6.74
CA ALA A 137 -2.30 -16.41 7.61
C ALA A 137 -3.00 -15.23 6.92
N LYS A 138 -2.63 -14.89 5.68
CA LYS A 138 -3.30 -13.83 4.90
C LYS A 138 -4.78 -14.12 4.67
N LYS A 139 -5.15 -15.39 4.47
CA LYS A 139 -6.55 -15.79 4.30
C LYS A 139 -7.35 -15.63 5.60
N GLN A 140 -6.75 -15.93 6.76
CA GLN A 140 -7.37 -15.69 8.06
C GLN A 140 -7.52 -14.20 8.36
N GLU A 141 -6.47 -13.40 8.14
CA GLU A 141 -6.50 -11.96 8.35
C GLU A 141 -7.57 -11.29 7.48
N LYS A 142 -7.67 -11.67 6.20
CA LYS A 142 -8.73 -11.16 5.31
C LYS A 142 -10.13 -11.53 5.77
N LYS A 143 -10.32 -12.73 6.35
CA LYS A 143 -11.62 -13.13 6.91
C LYS A 143 -11.97 -12.28 8.13
N GLN A 144 -11.04 -12.10 9.06
CA GLN A 144 -11.22 -11.27 10.25
C GLN A 144 -11.50 -9.80 9.89
N ALA A 145 -10.74 -9.24 8.94
CA ALA A 145 -10.96 -7.87 8.46
C ALA A 145 -12.35 -7.69 7.83
N LYS A 146 -12.80 -8.67 7.02
CA LYS A 146 -14.14 -8.62 6.41
C LYS A 146 -15.26 -8.74 7.45
N GLU A 147 -15.06 -9.55 8.49
CA GLU A 147 -16.02 -9.68 9.57
C GLU A 147 -16.10 -8.41 10.43
N ALA A 148 -14.95 -7.82 10.78
CA ALA A 148 -14.88 -6.55 11.48
C ALA A 148 -15.53 -5.41 10.68
N GLN A 149 -15.29 -5.34 9.37
CA GLN A 149 -15.93 -4.35 8.50
C GLN A 149 -17.45 -4.51 8.46
N LYS A 150 -17.95 -5.76 8.41
CA LYS A 150 -19.39 -6.03 8.43
C LYS A 150 -20.04 -5.63 9.76
N GLN A 151 -19.35 -5.85 10.89
CA GLN A 151 -19.82 -5.40 12.21
C GLN A 151 -19.84 -3.88 12.33
N GLN A 152 -18.80 -3.19 11.82
CA GLN A 152 -18.76 -1.72 11.80
C GLN A 152 -19.88 -1.13 10.95
N GLU A 153 -20.13 -1.68 9.75
CA GLU A 153 -21.22 -1.22 8.88
C GLU A 153 -22.60 -1.44 9.53
N ALA A 154 -22.79 -2.57 10.22
CA ALA A 154 -24.03 -2.83 10.95
C ALA A 154 -24.23 -1.84 12.11
N ALA A 155 -23.18 -1.54 12.87
CA ALA A 155 -23.22 -0.56 13.96
C ALA A 155 -23.53 0.86 13.45
N GLN A 156 -22.90 1.27 12.34
CA GLN A 156 -23.19 2.58 11.72
C GLN A 156 -24.63 2.69 11.23
N LYS A 157 -25.16 1.64 10.59
CA LYS A 157 -26.57 1.61 10.17
C LYS A 157 -27.54 1.71 11.36
N GLN A 158 -27.21 1.08 12.49
CA GLN A 158 -28.04 1.15 13.68
C GLN A 158 -28.01 2.55 14.32
N GLN A 159 -26.83 3.18 14.40
CA GLN A 159 -26.69 4.55 14.89
C GLN A 159 -27.43 5.56 14.00
N GLN A 160 -27.36 5.42 12.67
CA GLN A 160 -28.08 6.29 11.74
C GLN A 160 -29.61 6.18 11.91
N LYS A 161 -30.13 4.96 12.11
CA LYS A 161 -31.57 4.77 12.38
C LYS A 161 -32.00 5.45 13.66
N GLN A 162 -31.24 5.29 14.76
CA GLN A 162 -31.54 5.93 16.03
C GLN A 162 -31.49 7.47 15.92
N ALA A 163 -30.52 8.02 15.20
CA ALA A 163 -30.42 9.46 14.98
C ALA A 163 -31.60 10.02 14.17
N GLN A 164 -32.04 9.33 13.12
CA GLN A 164 -33.23 9.72 12.34
C GLN A 164 -34.51 9.66 13.17
N GLU A 165 -34.66 8.65 14.01
CA GLU A 165 -35.84 8.50 14.87
C GLU A 165 -35.89 9.58 15.96
N ALA A 166 -34.74 9.92 16.55
CA ALA A 166 -34.62 11.04 17.49
C ALA A 166 -34.95 12.39 16.83
N GLN A 167 -34.49 12.65 15.60
CA GLN A 167 -34.85 13.86 14.84
C GLN A 167 -36.37 13.95 14.59
N LYS A 168 -37.01 12.84 14.20
CA LYS A 168 -38.47 12.82 13.99
C LYS A 168 -39.25 13.12 15.27
N GLN A 169 -38.80 12.60 16.42
CA GLN A 169 -39.46 12.86 17.71
C GLN A 169 -39.33 14.34 18.12
N GLN A 170 -38.16 14.96 17.92
CA GLN A 170 -37.97 16.40 18.20
C GLN A 170 -38.85 17.28 17.32
N GLN A 171 -38.98 16.94 16.03
CA GLN A 171 -39.82 17.68 15.09
C GLN A 171 -41.33 17.57 15.42
N ALA A 172 -41.76 16.42 15.95
CA ALA A 172 -43.14 16.21 16.41
C ALA A 172 -43.47 16.99 17.70
N GLN A 173 -42.52 17.12 18.64
CA GLN A 173 -42.70 17.90 19.86
C GLN A 173 -42.78 19.41 19.56
N GLN A 174 -41.96 19.91 18.64
CA GLN A 174 -41.96 21.32 18.25
C GLN A 174 -43.27 21.73 17.54
N SER A 175 -43.87 20.83 16.77
CA SER A 175 -45.16 21.07 16.10
C SER A 175 -46.36 21.08 17.06
N GLN A 176 -46.33 20.31 18.17
CA GLN A 176 -47.36 20.38 19.22
C GLN A 176 -47.29 21.67 20.05
N GLN A 177 -46.09 22.19 20.31
CA GLN A 177 -45.93 23.48 21.02
C GLN A 177 -46.44 24.67 20.19
N THR A 178 -46.31 24.59 18.86
CA THR A 178 -46.80 25.62 17.94
C THR A 178 -48.35 25.66 17.89
N GLN A 179 -49.02 24.50 18.07
CA GLN A 179 -50.49 24.43 18.08
C GLN A 179 -51.11 24.87 19.43
N GLN A 180 -50.42 24.69 20.57
CA GLN A 180 -50.92 25.14 21.87
C GLN A 180 -50.78 26.65 22.12
N GLN A 181 -49.93 27.36 21.38
CA GLN A 181 -49.90 28.84 21.38
C GLN A 181 -50.94 29.47 20.44
N GLN A 182 -51.68 28.66 19.68
CA GLN A 182 -52.71 29.15 18.75
C GLN A 182 -54.08 29.36 19.44
N SER A 183 -54.27 28.88 20.67
CA SER A 183 -55.56 28.92 21.37
C SER A 183 -55.70 30.01 22.45
N THR A 184 -54.71 30.89 22.66
CA THR A 184 -54.76 31.90 23.73
C THR A 184 -54.76 33.38 23.28
N SER A 185 -54.71 33.68 21.97
CA SER A 185 -54.91 35.08 21.52
C SER A 185 -56.38 35.37 21.25
N GLN A 186 -57.07 35.69 22.33
CA GLN A 186 -58.18 36.63 22.46
C GLN A 186 -58.79 37.12 21.14
N GLN A 187 -60.06 36.78 20.91
CA GLN A 187 -60.89 37.36 19.87
C GLN A 187 -60.92 38.90 20.05
N GLY A 188 -60.21 39.65 19.20
CA GLY A 188 -60.06 41.10 19.31
C GLY A 188 -58.92 41.69 18.46
N ASP A 189 -58.65 42.98 18.63
CA ASP A 189 -57.47 43.64 18.06
C ASP A 189 -56.20 43.18 18.81
N MET A 190 -55.16 42.80 18.06
CA MET A 190 -53.84 42.42 18.57
C MET A 190 -52.75 43.29 17.95
N ASN A 191 -51.72 43.60 18.73
CA ASN A 191 -50.54 44.30 18.24
C ASN A 191 -49.44 43.31 17.83
N THR A 192 -48.86 43.49 16.65
CA THR A 192 -47.83 42.57 16.14
C THR A 192 -46.47 42.67 16.84
N ALA A 193 -46.16 43.80 17.52
CA ALA A 193 -44.88 43.98 18.20
C ALA A 193 -44.73 43.17 19.49
N GLU A 194 -45.83 42.87 20.18
CA GLU A 194 -45.81 42.32 21.54
C GLU A 194 -45.63 40.80 21.59
N THR A 195 -45.63 40.14 20.43
CA THR A 195 -45.73 38.67 20.33
C THR A 195 -44.39 37.93 20.31
N GLY A 196 -43.27 38.65 20.17
CA GLY A 196 -41.92 38.07 20.13
C GLY A 196 -41.66 37.06 18.99
N THR A 197 -42.61 36.90 18.06
CA THR A 197 -42.63 35.91 16.98
C THR A 197 -42.99 36.59 15.66
N ILE A 198 -42.78 35.92 14.52
CA ILE A 198 -43.09 36.51 13.21
C ILE A 198 -44.59 36.36 12.97
N ILE A 199 -45.31 37.49 12.90
CA ILE A 199 -46.76 37.51 12.73
C ILE A 199 -47.12 38.09 11.36
N GLY A 200 -47.84 37.31 10.57
CA GLY A 200 -48.50 37.69 9.34
C GLY A 200 -49.99 37.98 9.51
N ASN A 201 -50.54 38.80 8.62
CA ASN A 201 -51.97 39.01 8.48
C ASN A 201 -52.48 38.31 7.21
N SER A 202 -53.35 37.32 7.37
CA SER A 202 -53.89 36.51 6.27
C SER A 202 -54.65 37.33 5.21
N ARG A 203 -55.20 38.49 5.59
CA ARG A 203 -55.92 39.37 4.67
C ARG A 203 -54.98 40.22 3.82
N SER A 204 -53.91 40.77 4.40
CA SER A 204 -53.00 41.68 3.69
C SER A 204 -51.75 40.99 3.12
N HIS A 205 -51.47 39.75 3.55
CA HIS A 205 -50.23 39.03 3.27
C HIS A 205 -48.98 39.85 3.67
N ILE A 206 -49.05 40.55 4.81
CA ILE A 206 -47.93 41.31 5.37
C ILE A 206 -47.50 40.69 6.68
N TYR A 207 -46.19 40.43 6.84
CA TYR A 207 -45.62 39.95 8.10
C TYR A 207 -44.72 40.99 8.77
N HIS A 208 -44.63 40.91 10.10
CA HIS A 208 -43.72 41.67 10.94
C HIS A 208 -42.76 40.75 11.64
N VAL A 209 -41.50 41.16 11.76
CA VAL A 209 -40.49 40.45 12.56
C VAL A 209 -40.39 41.09 13.96
N PRO A 210 -39.98 40.32 14.98
CA PRO A 210 -39.72 40.86 16.30
C PRO A 210 -38.74 42.04 16.27
N GLY A 211 -39.04 43.11 17.00
CA GLY A 211 -38.22 44.34 17.05
C GLY A 211 -38.54 45.39 15.99
N GLN A 212 -39.44 45.11 15.04
CA GLN A 212 -40.03 46.15 14.18
C GLN A 212 -41.19 46.84 14.88
N ARG A 213 -41.53 48.05 14.42
CA ARG A 213 -42.73 48.75 14.87
C ARG A 213 -43.95 47.91 14.52
N GLY A 214 -44.75 47.56 15.53
CA GLY A 214 -45.97 46.79 15.35
C GLY A 214 -47.13 47.64 14.83
N TYR A 215 -48.19 46.98 14.41
CA TYR A 215 -49.48 47.60 14.13
C TYR A 215 -50.61 46.75 14.73
N ASN A 216 -51.76 47.38 14.91
CA ASN A 216 -52.95 46.71 15.41
C ASN A 216 -53.67 46.01 14.25
N MET A 217 -54.05 44.75 14.45
CA MET A 217 -54.83 43.97 13.50
C MET A 217 -55.78 43.02 14.21
N ASN A 218 -56.84 42.58 13.55
CA ASN A 218 -57.73 41.56 14.11
C ASN A 218 -56.99 40.23 14.28
N SER A 219 -57.01 39.69 15.50
CA SER A 219 -56.34 38.44 15.88
C SER A 219 -56.82 37.23 15.10
N SER A 220 -58.04 37.27 14.57
CA SER A 220 -58.61 36.22 13.71
C SER A 220 -57.85 36.06 12.39
N ASN A 221 -57.16 37.12 11.94
CA ASN A 221 -56.34 37.08 10.72
C ASN A 221 -54.86 36.82 11.00
N ALA A 222 -54.49 36.53 12.25
CA ALA A 222 -53.10 36.33 12.63
C ALA A 222 -52.58 34.96 12.19
N VAL A 223 -51.47 34.95 11.47
CA VAL A 223 -50.73 33.74 11.09
C VAL A 223 -49.33 33.84 11.70
N ARG A 224 -48.94 32.85 12.50
CA ARG A 224 -47.60 32.81 13.13
C ARG A 224 -46.64 32.02 12.26
N PHE A 225 -45.43 32.54 12.09
CA PHE A 225 -44.35 31.87 11.37
C PHE A 225 -43.15 31.67 12.29
N ASN A 226 -42.46 30.54 12.11
CA ASN A 226 -41.26 30.21 12.87
C ASN A 226 -40.03 30.91 12.31
N THR A 227 -39.96 31.04 10.98
CA THR A 227 -38.87 31.73 10.30
C THR A 227 -39.40 32.75 9.29
N GLU A 228 -38.60 33.77 8.98
CA GLU A 228 -38.93 34.78 7.96
C GLU A 228 -39.10 34.12 6.59
N GLN A 229 -38.31 33.08 6.33
CA GLN A 229 -38.39 32.32 5.09
C GLN A 229 -39.72 31.57 4.94
N ASP A 230 -40.30 31.04 6.03
CA ASP A 230 -41.61 30.39 5.98
C ASP A 230 -42.71 31.38 5.57
N ALA A 231 -42.65 32.62 6.08
CA ALA A 231 -43.59 33.67 5.72
C ALA A 231 -43.46 34.05 4.22
N ILE A 232 -42.22 34.17 3.73
CA ILE A 232 -41.94 34.45 2.31
C ILE A 232 -42.43 33.31 1.42
N ASN A 233 -42.15 32.06 1.80
CA ASN A 233 -42.59 30.87 1.06
C ASN A 233 -44.12 30.74 1.05
N ALA A 234 -44.80 31.18 2.12
CA ALA A 234 -46.25 31.27 2.21
C ALA A 234 -46.84 32.46 1.42
N GLY A 235 -46.02 33.26 0.72
CA GLY A 235 -46.47 34.37 -0.12
C GLY A 235 -46.66 35.70 0.62
N TYR A 236 -46.16 35.83 1.85
CA TYR A 236 -46.26 37.07 2.63
C TYR A 236 -45.08 37.99 2.33
N ARG A 237 -45.35 39.30 2.32
CA ARG A 237 -44.35 40.35 2.13
C ARG A 237 -43.99 40.99 3.47
N ARG A 238 -42.73 41.43 3.61
CA ARG A 238 -42.28 42.14 4.81
C ARG A 238 -42.94 43.51 4.94
N SER A 239 -43.31 43.87 6.16
CA SER A 239 -43.81 45.21 6.45
C SER A 239 -42.73 46.28 6.23
N LYS A 240 -43.18 47.48 5.82
CA LYS A 240 -42.31 48.64 5.55
C LYS A 240 -42.28 49.65 6.69
N VAL A 241 -42.90 49.32 7.84
CA VAL A 241 -43.14 50.25 8.96
C VAL A 241 -41.93 50.51 9.85
#